data_AF-A0A8S3Y1W6-F1
#
_entry.id   AF-A0A8S3Y1W6-F1
#
_cell.length_a   1.000
_cell.length_b   1.000
_cell.length_c   1.000
_cell.angle_alpha   90.00
_cell.angle_beta   90.00
_cell.angle_gamma   90.00
#
_symmetry.space_group_name_H-M   'P 1'
#
loop_
_entity.id
_entity.type
_entity.pdbx_description
1 polymer ?
#
loop_
_entity_poly.entity_id
_entity_poly.type
_entity_poly.pdbx_seq_one_letter_code
_entity_poly.pdbx_strand_id
1 'polypeptide(L)' 'MANNRAAKSGLAAEAQRKINSKYSEELAEECLEWIRQITGEPDNTSGDMDNFFEVLKDGTLLCKLVNNIKPGMVKK' A
#
# COMPACT_ATOMS: atom_id res chain seq x y z
N MET A 1 -18.82 -6.05 8.77
CA MET A 1 -18.24 -5.36 9.94
C MET A 1 -17.55 -6.40 10.83
N ALA A 2 -16.31 -6.77 10.55
CA ALA A 2 -15.57 -7.75 11.37
C ALA A 2 -14.34 -7.07 11.97
N ASN A 3 -14.56 -6.25 13.00
CA ASN A 3 -13.49 -5.68 13.81
C ASN A 3 -13.20 -6.67 14.96
N ASN A 4 -12.52 -7.78 14.67
CA ASN A 4 -12.10 -8.76 15.68
C ASN A 4 -10.58 -8.97 15.62
N ARG A 5 -9.82 -7.90 15.90
CA ARG A 5 -8.46 -8.03 16.39
C ARG A 5 -8.40 -7.23 17.68
N ALA A 6 -8.12 -7.90 18.81
CA ALA A 6 -7.85 -7.21 20.06
C ALA A 6 -6.77 -6.14 19.81
N ALA A 7 -6.97 -4.92 20.34
CA ALA A 7 -5.95 -3.89 20.29
C ALA A 7 -4.66 -4.47 20.88
N LYS A 8 -3.58 -4.50 20.09
CA LYS A 8 -2.30 -5.08 20.52
C LYS A 8 -1.88 -4.38 21.82
N SER A 9 -1.75 -5.14 22.91
CA SER A 9 -1.33 -4.63 24.23
C SER A 9 0.03 -5.22 24.60
N GLY A 10 0.76 -4.55 25.51
CA GLY A 10 2.08 -4.99 25.96
C GLY A 10 3.11 -5.07 24.84
N LEU A 11 3.87 -6.18 24.78
CA LEU A 11 4.96 -6.37 23.80
C LEU A 11 4.50 -6.30 22.34
N ALA A 12 3.26 -6.71 22.04
CA ALA A 12 2.72 -6.66 20.68
C ALA A 12 2.49 -5.21 20.22
N ALA A 13 2.13 -4.30 21.13
CA ALA A 13 1.98 -2.87 20.84
C ALA A 13 3.34 -2.23 20.55
N GLU A 14 4.35 -2.59 21.35
CA GLU A 14 5.71 -2.07 21.19
C GLU A 14 6.37 -2.56 19.90
N ALA A 15 6.16 -3.82 19.53
CA ALA A 15 6.59 -4.36 18.24
C ALA A 15 5.91 -3.65 17.06
N GLN A 16 4.60 -3.39 17.13
CA GLN A 16 3.90 -2.64 16.08
C GLN A 16 4.41 -1.20 15.96
N ARG A 17 4.66 -0.52 17.08
CA ARG A 17 5.25 0.84 17.07
C ARG A 17 6.62 0.86 16.40
N LYS A 18 7.48 -0.13 16.67
CA LYS A 18 8.79 -0.28 16.01
C LYS A 18 8.70 -0.60 14.52
N ILE A 19 7.61 -1.20 14.07
CA ILE A 19 7.34 -1.42 12.64
C ILE A 19 6.86 -0.12 12.01
N ASN A 20 5.90 0.56 12.63
CA ASN A 20 5.36 1.83 12.14
C ASN A 20 6.44 2.91 12.08
N SER A 21 7.41 2.91 13.00
CA SER A 21 8.53 3.86 12.98
C SER A 21 9.50 3.65 11.81
N LYS A 22 9.40 2.55 11.06
CA LYS A 22 10.19 2.30 9.85
C LYS A 22 9.47 2.75 8.58
N TYR A 23 8.19 3.12 8.69
CA TYR A 23 7.44 3.61 7.56
C TYR A 23 7.93 5.01 7.19
N SER A 24 8.17 5.23 5.91
CA SER A 24 8.52 6.53 5.35
C SER A 24 7.39 6.98 4.45
N GLU A 25 6.71 8.05 4.83
CA GLU A 25 5.62 8.65 4.04
C GLU A 25 6.17 9.18 2.70
N GLU A 26 7.38 9.76 2.69
CA GLU A 26 8.03 10.23 1.47
C GLU A 26 8.25 9.10 0.45
N LEU A 27 8.75 7.95 0.91
CA LEU A 27 8.96 6.79 0.04
C LEU A 27 7.63 6.22 -0.47
N ALA A 28 6.60 6.24 0.38
CA ALA A 28 5.26 5.79 0.00
C ALA A 28 4.64 6.69 -1.08
N GLU A 29 4.80 8.00 -0.94
CA GLU A 29 4.38 8.99 -1.94
C GLU A 29 5.11 8.79 -3.27
N GLU A 30 6.45 8.69 -3.25
CA GLU A 30 7.25 8.43 -4.46
C GLU A 30 6.81 7.13 -5.17
N CYS A 31 6.52 6.09 -4.39
CA CYS A 31 6.02 4.82 -4.91
C CYS A 31 4.65 4.98 -5.59
N LEU A 32 3.71 5.71 -4.98
CA LEU A 32 2.38 5.94 -5.57
C LEU A 32 2.44 6.81 -6.82
N GLU A 33 3.30 7.85 -6.82
CA GLU A 33 3.54 8.67 -8.00
C GLU A 33 4.10 7.85 -9.15
N TRP A 34 5.09 6.99 -8.88
CA TRP A 34 5.65 6.11 -9.90
C TRP A 34 4.60 5.14 -10.47
N ILE A 35 3.77 4.54 -9.62
CA ILE A 35 2.67 3.66 -10.05
C ILE A 35 1.67 4.44 -10.93
N ARG A 36 1.34 5.68 -10.54
CA ARG A 36 0.46 6.57 -11.29
C ARG A 36 1.04 6.93 -12.66
N GLN A 37 2.33 7.20 -12.75
CA GLN A 37 2.98 7.49 -14.04
C GLN A 37 2.89 6.33 -15.02
N ILE A 38 2.91 5.09 -14.53
CA ILE A 38 2.85 3.88 -15.37
C ILE A 38 1.42 3.47 -15.70
N THR A 39 0.51 3.52 -14.72
CA THR A 39 -0.83 2.95 -14.85
C THR A 39 -1.93 3.99 -15.07
N GLY A 40 -1.65 5.27 -14.83
CA GLY A 40 -2.62 6.36 -14.83
C GLY A 40 -3.44 6.51 -13.54
N GLU A 41 -3.30 5.57 -12.59
CA GLU A 41 -4.02 5.49 -11.32
C GLU A 41 -3.00 5.21 -10.18
N PRO A 42 -3.26 5.56 -8.91
CA PRO A 42 -4.45 6.20 -8.35
C PRO A 42 -4.40 7.73 -8.47
N ASP A 43 -5.53 8.40 -8.27
CA ASP A 43 -5.58 9.87 -8.20
C ASP A 43 -4.93 10.41 -6.92
N ASN A 44 -5.03 9.65 -5.81
CA ASN A 44 -4.44 10.02 -4.53
C ASN A 44 -3.07 9.36 -4.35
N THR A 45 -2.02 10.16 -4.46
CA THR A 45 -0.63 9.73 -4.27
C THR A 45 -0.07 10.05 -2.88
N SER A 46 -0.91 10.50 -1.94
CA SER A 46 -0.46 10.80 -0.57
C SER A 46 0.25 9.60 0.07
N GLY A 47 1.44 9.84 0.62
CA GLY A 47 2.22 8.86 1.35
C GLY A 47 1.68 8.46 2.72
N ASP A 48 0.50 8.94 3.12
CA ASP A 48 -0.16 8.54 4.37
C ASP A 48 -0.35 7.01 4.41
N MET A 49 -0.10 6.42 5.59
CA MET A 49 -0.12 4.97 5.75
C MET A 49 -1.49 4.34 5.46
N ASP A 50 -2.58 5.02 5.84
CA ASP A 50 -3.94 4.53 5.58
C ASP A 50 -4.26 4.65 4.09
N ASN A 51 -3.88 5.77 3.45
CA ASN A 51 -4.05 5.94 2.01
C ASN A 51 -3.26 4.88 1.20
N PHE A 52 -1.97 4.75 1.47
CA PHE A 52 -1.09 3.80 0.80
C PHE A 52 -1.61 2.36 0.92
N PHE A 53 -2.11 2.01 2.11
CA PHE A 53 -2.75 0.72 2.33
C PHE A 53 -4.04 0.59 1.51
N GLU A 54 -5.01 1.50 1.62
CA GLU A 54 -6.29 1.37 0.93
C GLU A 54 -6.15 1.34 -0.60
N VAL A 55 -5.22 2.13 -1.16
CA VAL A 55 -4.92 2.15 -2.60
C VAL A 55 -4.40 0.80 -3.10
N LEU A 56 -3.54 0.12 -2.34
CA LEU A 56 -2.84 -1.11 -2.81
C LEU A 56 -3.47 -2.40 -2.30
N LYS A 57 -4.35 -2.32 -1.30
CA LYS A 57 -4.95 -3.46 -0.58
C LYS A 57 -5.74 -4.42 -1.45
N ASP A 58 -6.45 -3.93 -2.46
CA ASP A 58 -7.24 -4.79 -3.34
C ASP A 58 -6.38 -5.57 -4.36
N GLY A 59 -5.10 -5.19 -4.51
CA GLY A 59 -4.15 -5.79 -5.43
C GLY A 59 -4.43 -5.59 -6.92
N THR A 60 -5.57 -4.99 -7.29
CA THR A 60 -5.96 -4.78 -8.68
C THR A 60 -5.01 -3.82 -9.38
N LEU A 61 -4.63 -2.74 -8.70
CA LEU A 61 -3.67 -1.77 -9.18
C LEU A 61 -2.28 -2.39 -9.39
N LEU A 62 -1.85 -3.27 -8.47
CA LEU A 62 -0.58 -4.00 -8.61
C LEU A 62 -0.61 -4.96 -9.81
N CYS A 63 -1.74 -5.64 -10.05
CA CYS A 63 -1.91 -6.47 -11.24
C CYS A 63 -1.88 -5.64 -12.54
N LYS A 64 -2.52 -4.47 -12.56
CA LYS A 64 -2.46 -3.52 -13.68
C LYS A 64 -1.02 -3.04 -13.91
N LEU A 65 -0.30 -2.69 -12.86
CA LEU A 65 1.09 -2.25 -12.91
C LEU A 65 1.99 -3.31 -13.57
N VAL A 66 1.94 -4.55 -13.08
CA VAL A 66 2.75 -5.64 -13.63
C VAL A 66 2.42 -5.90 -15.10
N ASN A 67 1.14 -5.83 -15.47
CA ASN A 67 0.70 -6.00 -16.87
C ASN A 67 1.11 -4.84 -17.79
N ASN A 68 1.27 -3.61 -17.28
CA ASN A 68 1.82 -2.49 -18.05
C ASN A 68 3.32 -2.65 -18.31
N ILE A 69 4.07 -3.14 -17.31
CA ILE A 69 5.52 -3.39 -17.44
C ILE A 69 5.78 -4.59 -18.37
N LYS A 70 5.02 -5.67 -18.20
CA LYS A 70 5.14 -6.87 -19.02
C LYS A 70 3.74 -7.41 -19.36
N PRO A 71 3.27 -7.20 -20.60
CA PRO A 71 1.95 -7.66 -21.03
C PRO A 71 1.75 -9.16 -20.81
N GLY A 72 0.57 -9.54 -20.28
CA GLY A 72 0.15 -10.93 -20.13
C GLY A 72 0.74 -11.68 -18.94
N MET A 73 1.41 -11.01 -18.00
CA MET A 73 1.95 -11.63 -16.79
C MET A 73 0.85 -12.05 -15.80
N VAL A 74 -0.16 -11.21 -15.63
CA VAL A 74 -1.32 -11.52 -14.77
C VAL A 74 -2.53 -11.76 -15.67
N LYS A 75 -3.03 -13.00 -15.61
CA LYS A 75 -4.27 -13.39 -16.29
C LYS A 75 -5.47 -12.74 -15.58
N LYS A 76 -6.45 -12.28 -16.35
CA LYS A 76 -7.72 -11.76 -15.82
C LYS A 76 -8.63 -12.89 -15.35
#